data_AF-A0A8H7YBM1-F1
#
_entry.id   AF-A0A8H7YBM1-F1
#
_cell.length_a   1.000
_cell.length_b   1.000
_cell.length_c   1.000
_cell.angle_alpha   90.00
_cell.angle_beta   90.00
_cell.angle_gamma   90.00
#
_symmetry.space_group_name_H-M   'P 1'
#
loop_
_entity.id
_entity.type
_entity.pdbx_description
1 polymer ?
#
loop_
_entity_poly.entity_id
_entity_poly.type
_entity_poly.pdbx_seq_one_letter_code
_entity_poly.pdbx_strand_id
1 'polypeptide(L)'
;MEEILSYFIMPAFTDVMDAMNLPKTPRPDAVPECSKFILEELERRFKAGHSIEKECTAIKKIEEKFEAGEYDEDPEGFDRIVRRRINKIEDMVERMTSMYLKDIIKELGCYPMGGSNRDLGGEIVSIVTFKAKNGSKLVGEYNTVKSYYGSSYGCCGDGNDSLEGEEEDDEGDDDDQDDEESDDGEN
;
A
#
# COMPACT_ATOMS: atom_id res chain seq x y z
N MET A 1 4.04 22.25 -14.45
CA MET A 1 2.96 22.37 -13.46
C MET A 1 1.65 21.84 -14.02
N GLU A 2 1.27 22.16 -15.27
CA GLU A 2 0.03 21.62 -15.86
C GLU A 2 0.01 20.09 -16.06
N GLU A 3 1.13 19.45 -16.40
CA GLU A 3 1.19 17.98 -16.53
C GLU A 3 1.10 17.23 -15.19
N ILE A 4 1.47 17.88 -14.07
CA ILE A 4 1.57 17.25 -12.74
C ILE A 4 0.19 16.99 -12.13
N LEU A 5 -0.81 17.80 -12.49
CA LEU A 5 -2.10 17.77 -11.80
C LEU A 5 -3.21 17.06 -12.60
N SER A 6 -2.99 16.68 -13.86
CA SER A 6 -4.05 16.12 -14.73
C SER A 6 -4.58 14.74 -14.30
N TYR A 7 -3.93 14.09 -13.32
CA TYR A 7 -4.23 12.71 -12.89
C TYR A 7 -4.69 12.59 -11.43
N PHE A 8 -4.97 13.69 -10.72
CA PHE A 8 -5.35 13.62 -9.31
C PHE A 8 -6.68 12.91 -9.11
N ILE A 9 -6.66 11.71 -8.52
CA ILE A 9 -7.88 11.11 -8.02
C ILE A 9 -8.43 11.90 -6.84
N MET A 10 -9.75 11.83 -6.73
CA MET A 10 -10.56 12.49 -5.73
C MET A 10 -9.97 12.38 -4.30
N PRO A 11 -9.50 11.22 -3.80
CA PRO A 11 -8.88 11.12 -2.47
C PRO A 11 -7.65 12.01 -2.30
N ALA A 12 -6.73 12.02 -3.28
CA ALA A 12 -5.52 12.84 -3.27
C ALA A 12 -5.83 14.36 -3.31
N PHE A 13 -6.98 14.77 -3.85
CA PHE A 13 -7.41 16.18 -3.82
C PHE A 13 -7.58 16.72 -2.39
N THR A 14 -8.12 15.91 -1.48
CA THR A 14 -8.34 16.34 -0.08
C THR A 14 -7.00 16.60 0.61
N ASP A 15 -6.03 15.72 0.41
CA ASP A 15 -4.70 15.84 0.99
C ASP A 15 -3.94 17.05 0.41
N VAL A 16 -4.12 17.35 -0.87
CA VAL A 16 -3.56 18.57 -1.48
C VAL A 16 -4.18 19.83 -0.87
N MET A 17 -5.51 19.85 -0.69
CA MET A 17 -6.20 20.98 -0.08
C MET A 17 -5.74 21.23 1.36
N ASP A 18 -5.59 20.16 2.14
CA ASP A 18 -5.06 20.21 3.51
C ASP A 18 -3.59 20.66 3.53
N ALA A 19 -2.75 20.15 2.63
CA ALA A 19 -1.35 20.55 2.50
C ALA A 19 -1.17 22.03 2.11
N MET A 20 -2.12 22.58 1.34
CA MET A 20 -2.13 23.99 0.95
C MET A 20 -2.81 24.91 1.99
N ASN A 21 -3.32 24.34 3.08
CA ASN A 21 -4.13 25.02 4.08
C ASN A 21 -5.29 25.80 3.45
N LEU A 22 -5.94 25.17 2.46
CA LEU A 22 -7.08 25.75 1.77
C LEU A 22 -8.37 25.37 2.48
N PRO A 23 -9.39 26.26 2.46
CA PRO A 23 -10.70 25.90 2.99
C PRO A 23 -11.22 24.68 2.23
N LYS A 24 -11.81 23.73 2.95
CA LYS A 24 -12.55 22.59 2.38
C LYS A 24 -13.83 23.12 1.71
N THR A 25 -13.67 23.85 0.61
CA THR A 25 -14.73 24.34 -0.26
C THR A 25 -15.44 23.15 -0.92
N PRO A 26 -16.67 23.32 -1.45
CA PRO A 26 -17.34 22.25 -2.16
C PRO A 26 -16.42 21.67 -3.22
N ARG A 27 -16.11 20.38 -3.03
CA ARG A 27 -15.25 19.61 -3.91
C ARG A 27 -15.87 19.61 -5.30
N PRO A 28 -15.13 20.01 -6.35
CA PRO A 28 -15.61 19.85 -7.72
C PRO A 28 -15.96 18.39 -8.00
N ASP A 29 -17.01 18.16 -8.79
CA ASP A 29 -17.50 16.81 -9.08
C ASP A 29 -16.58 16.05 -10.05
N ALA A 30 -15.70 16.77 -10.76
CA ALA A 30 -14.80 16.22 -11.75
C ALA A 30 -13.32 16.50 -11.43
N VAL A 31 -12.49 15.46 -11.57
CA VAL A 31 -11.03 15.51 -11.39
C VAL A 31 -10.35 16.68 -12.14
N PRO A 32 -10.67 16.96 -13.42
CA PRO A 32 -10.07 18.09 -14.13
C PRO A 32 -10.38 19.46 -13.51
N GLU A 33 -11.54 19.60 -12.85
CA GLU A 33 -11.94 20.84 -12.18
C GLU A 33 -11.19 21.03 -10.86
N CYS A 34 -10.92 19.94 -10.13
CA CYS A 34 -10.06 19.91 -8.96
C CYS A 34 -8.64 20.39 -9.27
N SER A 35 -8.03 19.84 -10.32
CA SER A 35 -6.68 20.20 -10.76
C SER A 35 -6.57 21.66 -11.18
N LYS A 36 -7.58 22.15 -11.91
CA LYS A 36 -7.66 23.54 -12.34
C LYS A 36 -7.74 24.50 -11.15
N PHE A 37 -8.57 24.18 -10.15
CA PHE A 37 -8.70 24.99 -8.94
C PHE A 37 -7.37 25.14 -8.18
N ILE A 38 -6.64 24.03 -8.00
CA ILE A 38 -5.33 24.02 -7.33
C ILE A 38 -4.31 24.91 -8.09
N LEU A 39 -4.27 24.83 -9.42
CA LEU A 39 -3.40 25.64 -10.26
C LEU A 39 -3.69 27.13 -10.13
N GLU A 40 -4.97 27.52 -10.25
CA GLU A 40 -5.39 28.91 -10.15
C GLU A 40 -5.02 29.53 -8.79
N GLU A 41 -5.13 28.74 -7.72
CA GLU A 41 -4.81 29.18 -6.37
C GLU A 41 -3.30 29.30 -6.12
N LEU A 42 -2.49 28.35 -6.62
CA LEU A 42 -1.03 28.46 -6.60
C LEU A 42 -0.54 29.68 -7.38
N GLU A 43 -1.09 29.92 -8.57
CA GLU A 43 -0.78 31.11 -9.37
C GLU A 43 -1.15 32.39 -8.64
N ARG A 44 -2.31 32.43 -7.98
CA ARG A 44 -2.77 33.59 -7.21
C ARG A 44 -1.80 33.92 -6.07
N ARG A 45 -1.37 32.91 -5.31
CA ARG A 45 -0.40 33.07 -4.21
C ARG A 45 0.96 33.52 -4.71
N PHE A 46 1.43 32.94 -5.81
CA PHE A 46 2.69 33.33 -6.44
C PHE A 46 2.65 34.79 -6.93
N LYS A 47 1.57 35.21 -7.61
CA LYS A 47 1.37 36.60 -8.06
C LYS A 47 1.28 37.59 -6.89
N ALA A 48 0.79 37.16 -5.73
CA ALA A 48 0.76 37.94 -4.50
C ALA A 48 2.11 37.99 -3.76
N GLY A 49 3.15 37.34 -4.27
CA GLY A 49 4.50 37.35 -3.69
C GLY A 49 4.71 36.35 -2.55
N HIS A 50 3.79 35.40 -2.35
CA HIS A 50 3.99 34.31 -1.40
C HIS A 50 4.94 33.26 -1.99
N SER A 51 5.82 32.72 -1.15
CA SER A 51 6.57 31.51 -1.50
C SER A 51 5.61 30.33 -1.55
N ILE A 52 5.68 29.56 -2.64
CA ILE A 52 4.88 28.35 -2.86
C ILE A 52 5.73 27.06 -2.75
N GLU A 53 6.99 27.17 -2.32
CA GLU A 53 7.92 26.04 -2.29
C GLU A 53 7.45 24.91 -1.37
N LYS A 54 6.80 25.27 -0.25
CA LYS A 54 6.25 24.30 0.71
C LYS A 54 5.09 23.53 0.09
N GLU A 55 4.16 24.24 -0.54
CA GLU A 55 3.03 23.66 -1.25
C GLU A 55 3.47 22.78 -2.42
N CYS A 56 4.44 23.23 -3.23
CA CYS A 56 5.00 22.42 -4.32
C CYS A 56 5.68 21.14 -3.81
N THR A 57 6.39 21.22 -2.67
CA THR A 57 7.03 20.04 -2.06
C THR A 57 5.99 19.06 -1.53
N ALA A 58 4.93 19.55 -0.90
CA ALA A 58 3.85 18.71 -0.39
C ALA A 58 3.07 18.04 -1.53
N ILE A 59 2.76 18.77 -2.61
CA ILE A 59 2.12 18.23 -3.81
C ILE A 59 2.98 17.13 -4.44
N LYS A 60 4.30 17.33 -4.55
CA LYS A 60 5.21 16.28 -5.04
C LYS A 60 5.21 15.02 -4.18
N LYS A 61 5.17 15.15 -2.86
CA LYS A 61 5.04 13.98 -1.97
C LYS A 61 3.71 13.25 -2.20
N ILE A 62 2.62 13.98 -2.39
CA ILE A 62 1.31 13.37 -2.67
C ILE A 62 1.32 12.69 -4.05
N GLU A 63 2.00 13.28 -5.03
CA GLU A 63 2.22 12.67 -6.35
C GLU A 63 3.04 11.38 -6.24
N GLU A 64 4.13 11.38 -5.47
CA GLU A 64 4.92 10.16 -5.18
C GLU A 64 4.07 9.08 -4.49
N LYS A 65 3.20 9.47 -3.55
CA LYS A 65 2.25 8.56 -2.89
C LYS A 65 1.22 7.99 -3.87
N PHE A 66 0.73 8.82 -4.78
CA PHE A 66 -0.18 8.42 -5.84
C PHE A 66 0.48 7.47 -6.83
N GLU A 67 1.67 7.78 -7.33
CA GLU A 67 2.46 6.87 -8.18
C GLU A 67 2.78 5.56 -7.45
N ALA A 68 2.94 5.61 -6.13
CA ALA A 68 3.14 4.43 -5.32
C ALA A 68 1.84 3.64 -5.03
N GLY A 69 0.68 4.12 -5.50
CA GLY A 69 -0.63 3.46 -5.36
C GLY A 69 -1.26 3.60 -3.97
N GLU A 70 -0.92 4.64 -3.20
CA GLU A 70 -1.49 4.88 -1.86
C GLU A 70 -2.99 5.22 -1.89
N TYR A 71 -3.48 5.67 -3.04
CA TYR A 71 -4.86 6.08 -3.25
C TYR A 71 -5.64 5.11 -4.16
N ASP A 72 -5.04 3.97 -4.54
CA ASP A 72 -5.76 2.91 -5.23
C ASP A 72 -6.77 2.31 -4.25
N GLU A 73 -8.04 2.73 -4.34
CA GLU A 73 -9.13 2.06 -3.63
C GLU A 73 -9.19 0.62 -4.12
N ASP A 74 -8.70 -0.32 -3.30
CA ASP A 74 -8.91 -1.74 -3.56
C ASP A 74 -10.42 -2.01 -3.46
N PRO A 75 -11.08 -2.51 -4.52
CA PRO A 75 -12.51 -2.81 -4.49
C PRO A 75 -12.90 -3.83 -3.41
N GLU A 76 -11.94 -4.59 -2.89
CA GLU A 76 -12.12 -5.55 -1.81
C GLU A 76 -11.73 -5.01 -0.42
N GLY A 77 -11.24 -3.76 -0.33
CA GLY A 77 -10.94 -3.07 0.93
C GLY A 77 -9.70 -3.59 1.67
N PHE A 78 -8.77 -4.23 0.97
CA PHE A 78 -7.54 -4.72 1.58
C PHE A 78 -6.55 -3.60 1.90
N ASP A 79 -5.76 -3.82 2.96
CA ASP A 79 -4.57 -3.03 3.21
C ASP A 79 -3.60 -3.10 2.01
N ARG A 80 -2.91 -1.99 1.72
CA ARG A 80 -2.00 -1.83 0.58
C ARG A 80 -0.93 -2.92 0.52
N ILE A 81 -0.36 -3.32 1.66
CA ILE A 81 0.67 -4.36 1.73
C ILE A 81 0.05 -5.71 1.35
N VAL A 82 -1.14 -6.00 1.88
CA VAL A 82 -1.88 -7.23 1.57
C VAL A 82 -2.23 -7.28 0.09
N ARG A 83 -2.72 -6.18 -0.50
CA ARG A 83 -3.03 -6.13 -1.94
C ARG A 83 -1.78 -6.32 -2.79
N ARG A 84 -0.66 -5.66 -2.44
CA ARG A 84 0.61 -5.85 -3.15
C ARG A 84 1.06 -7.31 -3.10
N ARG A 85 0.87 -8.00 -1.96
CA ARG A 85 1.16 -9.45 -1.85
C ARG A 85 0.25 -10.29 -2.73
N ILE A 86 -1.06 -10.02 -2.77
CA ILE A 86 -2.00 -10.72 -3.66
C ILE A 86 -1.59 -10.55 -5.13
N ASN A 87 -1.32 -9.33 -5.57
CA ASN A 87 -0.91 -9.05 -6.96
C ASN A 87 0.39 -9.79 -7.33
N LYS A 88 1.38 -9.84 -6.43
CA LYS A 88 2.62 -10.59 -6.66
C LYS A 88 2.38 -12.10 -6.70
N ILE A 89 1.51 -12.62 -5.85
CA ILE A 89 1.12 -14.04 -5.90
C ILE A 89 0.44 -14.35 -7.24
N GLU A 90 -0.47 -13.50 -7.68
CA GLU A 90 -1.18 -13.64 -8.97
C GLU A 90 -0.21 -13.70 -10.16
N ASP A 91 0.74 -12.76 -10.26
CA ASP A 91 1.76 -12.76 -11.33
C ASP A 91 2.64 -14.01 -11.31
N MET A 92 3.04 -14.48 -10.13
CA MET A 92 3.83 -15.71 -10.01
C MET A 92 3.05 -16.93 -10.47
N VAL A 93 1.81 -17.11 -9.98
CA VAL A 93 1.00 -18.30 -10.30
C VAL A 93 0.58 -18.35 -11.77
N GLU A 94 0.40 -17.20 -12.43
CA GLU A 94 0.04 -17.16 -13.85
C GLU A 94 1.12 -17.82 -14.74
N ARG A 95 2.39 -17.72 -14.33
CA ARG A 95 3.53 -18.22 -15.09
C ARG A 95 3.81 -19.70 -14.79
N MET A 96 3.40 -20.20 -13.63
CA MET A 96 3.77 -21.53 -13.14
C MET A 96 3.04 -22.67 -13.86
N THR A 97 3.68 -23.85 -13.84
CA THR A 97 3.08 -25.08 -14.39
C THR A 97 2.12 -25.72 -13.39
N SER A 98 1.12 -26.45 -13.90
CA SER A 98 0.12 -27.15 -13.06
C SER A 98 0.72 -28.09 -12.01
N MET A 99 1.93 -28.60 -12.19
CA MET A 99 2.62 -29.41 -11.19
C MET A 99 2.87 -28.59 -9.91
N TYR A 100 3.52 -27.43 -10.05
CA TYR A 100 3.82 -26.56 -8.92
C TYR A 100 2.57 -25.91 -8.32
N LEU A 101 1.61 -25.52 -9.16
CA LEU A 101 0.35 -24.97 -8.69
C LEU A 101 -0.41 -25.95 -7.78
N LYS A 102 -0.44 -27.25 -8.14
CA LYS A 102 -1.06 -28.28 -7.30
C LYS A 102 -0.36 -28.46 -5.96
N ASP A 103 0.96 -28.33 -5.92
CA ASP A 103 1.71 -28.47 -4.68
C ASP A 103 1.53 -27.24 -3.77
N ILE A 104 1.48 -26.03 -4.34
CA ILE A 104 1.11 -24.81 -3.61
C ILE A 104 -0.28 -24.96 -2.98
N ILE A 105 -1.29 -25.42 -3.73
CA ILE A 105 -2.65 -25.58 -3.20
C ILE A 105 -2.67 -26.52 -1.98
N LYS A 106 -1.88 -27.61 -2.00
CA LYS A 106 -1.74 -28.53 -0.87
C LYS A 106 -1.09 -27.85 0.34
N GLU A 107 0.00 -27.13 0.12
CA GLU A 107 0.70 -26.39 1.19
C GLU A 107 -0.17 -25.28 1.79
N LEU A 108 -1.09 -24.71 1.01
CA LEU A 108 -2.08 -23.76 1.49
C LEU A 108 -3.22 -24.41 2.31
N GLY A 109 -3.23 -25.74 2.43
CA GLY A 109 -4.18 -26.51 3.23
C GLY A 109 -5.42 -26.98 2.46
N CYS A 110 -5.40 -26.91 1.13
CA CYS A 110 -6.51 -27.30 0.26
C CYS A 110 -6.16 -28.49 -0.63
N TYR A 111 -7.17 -29.17 -1.18
CA TYR A 111 -6.96 -30.25 -2.12
C TYR A 111 -7.26 -29.75 -3.54
N PRO A 112 -6.32 -29.85 -4.50
CA PRO A 112 -6.50 -29.26 -5.82
C PRO A 112 -7.63 -29.96 -6.57
N MET A 113 -8.58 -29.18 -7.11
CA MET A 113 -9.72 -29.75 -7.85
C MET A 113 -9.34 -30.23 -9.27
N GLY A 114 -8.08 -30.11 -9.67
CA GLY A 114 -7.65 -30.34 -11.05
C GLY A 114 -8.13 -29.24 -11.99
N GLY A 115 -7.74 -29.30 -13.27
CA GLY A 115 -8.05 -28.26 -14.24
C GLY A 115 -6.83 -27.76 -15.00
N SER A 116 -7.01 -26.69 -15.76
CA SER A 116 -5.93 -25.99 -16.47
C SER A 116 -5.04 -25.22 -15.49
N ASN A 117 -3.88 -24.76 -15.94
CA ASN A 117 -3.01 -23.91 -15.10
C ASN A 117 -3.75 -22.64 -14.63
N ARG A 118 -4.62 -22.08 -15.48
CA ARG A 118 -5.42 -20.90 -15.13
C ARG A 118 -6.42 -21.18 -14.01
N ASP A 119 -7.05 -22.35 -14.03
CA ASP A 119 -8.01 -22.76 -12.99
C ASP A 119 -7.29 -22.93 -11.65
N LEU A 120 -6.14 -23.60 -11.65
CA LEU A 120 -5.33 -23.82 -10.45
C LEU A 120 -4.72 -22.51 -9.92
N GLY A 121 -4.27 -21.61 -10.81
CA GLY A 121 -3.80 -20.27 -10.43
C GLY A 121 -4.91 -19.44 -9.80
N GLY A 122 -6.10 -19.45 -10.40
CA GLY A 122 -7.30 -18.81 -9.83
C GLY A 122 -7.72 -19.39 -8.48
N GLU A 123 -7.56 -20.69 -8.27
CA GLU A 123 -7.80 -21.35 -6.98
C GLU A 123 -6.85 -20.82 -5.89
N ILE A 124 -5.56 -20.71 -6.20
CA ILE A 124 -4.56 -20.13 -5.28
C ILE A 124 -4.92 -18.68 -4.92
N VAL A 125 -5.20 -17.85 -5.94
CA VAL A 125 -5.60 -16.45 -5.72
C VAL A 125 -6.85 -16.38 -4.83
N SER A 126 -7.84 -17.23 -5.09
CA SER A 126 -9.06 -17.29 -4.28
C SER A 126 -8.79 -17.66 -2.82
N ILE A 127 -7.89 -18.63 -2.57
CA ILE A 127 -7.50 -19.04 -1.22
C ILE A 127 -6.81 -17.89 -0.49
N VAL A 128 -5.84 -17.22 -1.12
CA VAL A 128 -5.10 -16.12 -0.46
C VAL A 128 -5.98 -14.90 -0.24
N THR A 129 -6.86 -14.58 -1.20
CA THR A 129 -7.86 -13.51 -1.04
C THR A 129 -8.82 -13.82 0.12
N PHE A 130 -9.29 -15.07 0.24
CA PHE A 130 -10.12 -15.47 1.39
C PHE A 130 -9.37 -15.35 2.72
N LYS A 131 -8.10 -15.78 2.78
CA LYS A 131 -7.27 -15.62 3.98
C LYS A 131 -7.02 -14.16 4.33
N ALA A 132 -6.80 -13.29 3.34
CA ALA A 132 -6.68 -11.85 3.53
C ALA A 132 -7.97 -11.24 4.09
N LYS A 133 -9.14 -11.66 3.58
CA LYS A 133 -10.45 -11.22 4.12
C LYS A 133 -10.66 -11.62 5.58
N ASN A 134 -10.01 -12.69 6.02
CA ASN A 134 -10.02 -13.15 7.41
C ASN A 134 -8.88 -12.55 8.26
N GLY A 135 -8.18 -11.53 7.76
CA GLY A 135 -7.15 -10.80 8.49
C GLY A 135 -5.72 -11.34 8.36
N SER A 136 -5.46 -12.30 7.46
CA SER A 136 -4.07 -12.74 7.21
C SER A 136 -3.27 -11.65 6.49
N LYS A 137 -2.05 -11.37 6.98
CA LYS A 137 -1.06 -10.53 6.29
C LYS A 137 -0.43 -11.21 5.06
N LEU A 138 -0.75 -12.48 4.77
CA LEU A 138 -0.26 -13.28 3.62
C LEU A 138 1.26 -13.50 3.55
N VAL A 139 2.00 -13.31 4.64
CA VAL A 139 3.47 -13.48 4.65
C VAL A 139 3.85 -14.94 4.37
N GLY A 140 3.19 -15.89 5.03
CA GLY A 140 3.45 -17.31 4.84
C GLY A 140 3.08 -17.78 3.44
N GLU A 141 1.89 -17.39 2.97
CA GLU A 141 1.38 -17.72 1.64
C GLU A 141 2.29 -17.18 0.52
N TYR A 142 2.73 -15.92 0.64
CA TYR A 142 3.66 -15.30 -0.29
C TYR A 142 5.00 -16.05 -0.35
N ASN A 143 5.57 -16.38 0.82
CA ASN A 143 6.84 -17.10 0.90
C ASN A 143 6.75 -18.51 0.30
N THR A 144 5.64 -19.21 0.53
CA THR A 144 5.37 -20.50 -0.11
C THR A 144 5.36 -20.36 -1.63
N VAL A 145 4.55 -19.45 -2.18
CA VAL A 145 4.46 -19.25 -3.64
C VAL A 145 5.81 -18.84 -4.23
N LYS A 146 6.53 -17.92 -3.58
CA LYS A 146 7.86 -17.46 -3.98
C LYS A 146 8.89 -18.59 -4.03
N SER A 147 8.89 -19.48 -3.03
CA SER A 147 9.78 -20.64 -2.97
C SER A 147 9.57 -21.59 -4.16
N TYR A 148 8.32 -21.92 -4.47
CA TYR A 148 7.99 -22.76 -5.62
C TYR A 148 8.29 -22.05 -6.94
N TYR A 149 8.08 -20.73 -7.02
CA TYR A 149 8.40 -19.94 -8.21
C TYR A 149 9.90 -19.94 -8.48
N GLY A 150 10.73 -19.71 -7.45
CA GLY A 150 12.19 -19.81 -7.56
C GLY A 150 12.67 -21.20 -7.98
N SER A 151 12.01 -22.25 -7.49
CA SER A 151 12.27 -23.64 -7.90
C SER A 151 11.88 -23.91 -9.36
N SER A 152 10.87 -23.21 -9.87
CA SER A 152 10.35 -23.37 -11.24
C SER A 152 11.28 -22.77 -12.30
N TYR A 153 11.92 -21.65 -11.99
CA TYR A 153 12.67 -20.85 -12.98
C TYR A 153 14.18 -20.85 -12.77
N GLY A 154 14.68 -21.53 -11.73
CA GLY A 154 16.10 -21.58 -11.43
C GLY A 154 16.61 -20.25 -10.89
N CYS A 155 17.49 -20.33 -9.90
CA CYS A 155 18.13 -19.18 -9.26
C CYS A 155 18.85 -18.29 -10.29
N CYS A 156 18.18 -17.26 -10.78
CA CYS A 156 18.72 -16.20 -11.61
C CYS A 156 18.19 -14.86 -11.09
N GLY A 157 18.98 -14.25 -10.22
CA GLY A 157 18.85 -12.85 -9.83
C GLY A 157 18.18 -12.63 -8.49
N ASP A 158 18.99 -12.52 -7.45
CA ASP A 158 18.78 -11.57 -6.36
C ASP A 158 18.43 -10.19 -6.94
N GLY A 159 17.14 -9.98 -7.20
CA GLY A 159 16.54 -8.66 -7.23
C GLY A 159 15.97 -8.45 -5.85
N ASN A 160 16.76 -7.80 -4.99
CA ASN A 160 16.44 -7.25 -3.68
C ASN A 160 14.97 -6.81 -3.54
N ASP A 161 14.06 -7.76 -3.30
CA ASP A 161 12.65 -7.55 -3.01
C ASP A 161 12.38 -8.04 -1.58
N SER A 162 13.26 -7.60 -0.68
CA SER A 162 13.01 -7.60 0.76
C SER A 162 11.83 -6.67 1.00
N LEU A 163 10.64 -7.25 1.09
CA LEU A 163 9.52 -6.70 1.85
C LEU A 163 9.74 -6.90 3.37
N GLU A 164 10.97 -7.19 3.79
CA GLU A 164 11.44 -7.19 5.18
C GLU A 164 12.09 -5.81 5.43
N GLY A 165 11.32 -4.82 5.87
CA GLY A 165 11.90 -3.50 6.10
C GLY A 165 11.01 -2.40 6.67
N GLU A 166 9.75 -2.64 7.00
CA GLU A 166 8.89 -1.60 7.60
C GLU A 166 7.96 -2.22 8.66
N GLU A 167 8.54 -2.60 9.80
CA GLU A 167 7.83 -2.62 11.09
C GLU A 167 8.77 -2.02 12.14
N GLU A 168 8.80 -0.69 12.23
CA GLU A 168 9.11 0.09 13.44
C GLU A 168 8.17 1.30 13.47
N ASP A 169 6.89 1.06 13.75
CA ASP A 169 6.02 2.06 14.38
C ASP A 169 5.67 1.50 15.76
N ASP A 170 6.61 1.67 16.69
CA ASP A 170 6.39 1.56 18.13
C ASP A 170 5.97 2.96 18.62
N GLU A 171 4.69 3.28 18.43
CA GLU A 171 4.04 4.37 19.15
C GLU A 171 3.36 3.80 20.41
N GLY A 172 3.84 4.24 21.58
CA GLY A 172 3.17 4.08 22.87
C GLY A 172 4.19 3.76 23.97
N ASP A 173 4.32 4.49 25.06
CA ASP A 173 3.45 5.51 25.64
C ASP A 173 4.28 6.21 26.73
N ASP A 174 4.07 7.51 26.87
CA ASP A 174 4.64 8.34 27.93
C ASP A 174 4.11 7.86 29.29
N ASP A 175 5.00 7.47 30.21
CA ASP A 175 4.71 7.43 31.65
C ASP A 175 5.87 8.04 32.44
N ASP A 176 6.05 9.34 32.23
CA ASP A 176 6.61 10.26 33.23
C ASP A 176 5.54 10.49 34.32
N GLN A 177 5.60 9.75 35.44
CA GLN A 177 5.13 10.26 36.74
C GLN A 177 5.98 9.75 37.91
N ASP A 178 6.83 10.68 38.37
CA ASP A 178 7.06 11.10 39.75
C ASP A 178 7.45 10.05 40.82
N ASP A 179 8.72 10.20 41.20
CA ASP A 179 9.28 10.11 42.55
C ASP A 179 8.25 10.14 43.70
N GLU A 180 8.23 9.08 44.51
CA GLU A 180 8.15 9.23 45.97
C GLU A 180 9.18 8.31 46.65
N GLU A 181 10.34 8.90 46.96
CA GLU A 181 11.20 8.41 48.04
C GLU A 181 10.45 8.53 49.37
N SER A 182 10.33 7.43 50.10
CA SER A 182 10.09 7.47 51.55
C SER A 182 10.86 6.32 52.20
N ASP A 183 12.11 6.68 52.49
CA ASP A 183 12.91 6.19 53.62
C ASP A 183 12.09 6.29 54.92
N ASP A 184 11.93 5.19 55.63
CA ASP A 184 12.24 5.15 57.07
C ASP A 184 12.18 3.72 57.59
N GLY A 185 13.31 3.30 58.14
CA GLY A 185 13.43 2.13 58.99
C GLY A 185 12.95 2.41 60.41
N GLU A 186 13.28 1.44 61.28
CA GLU A 186 13.05 1.42 62.74
C GLU A 186 11.63 1.00 63.19
N ASN A 187 11.48 -0.29 63.52
CA ASN A 187 11.69 -0.79 64.89
C ASN A 187 11.64 -2.33 64.95
#